data_AF-A0A286D4M9-F1
#
_entry.id   AF-A0A286D4M9-F1
#
_cell.length_a   1.000
_cell.length_b   1.000
_cell.length_c   1.000
_cell.angle_alpha   90.00
_cell.angle_beta   90.00
_cell.angle_gamma   90.00
#
_symmetry.space_group_name_H-M   'P 1'
#
loop_
_entity.id
_entity.type
_entity.pdbx_description
1 polymer ?
#
loop_
_entity_poly.entity_id
_entity_poly.type
_entity_poly.pdbx_seq_one_letter_code
_entity_poly.pdbx_strand_id
1 'polypeptide(L)' 'MTEKILTFAALQRMCRPTGPAPRASTVVRWAERQHIRYKYDGQGGIWTTMEALNAALGVSARPVSANDEPRIEDMIA' A
#
# COMPACT_ATOMS: atom_id res chain seq x y z
N MET A 1 -11.96 5.78 8.25
CA MET A 1 -11.16 4.60 7.84
C MET A 1 -9.77 4.77 8.47
N THR A 2 -9.24 3.75 9.14
CA THR A 2 -8.01 3.84 9.94
C THR A 2 -6.79 3.87 9.03
N GLU A 3 -6.10 5.01 8.92
CA GLU A 3 -4.83 5.13 8.20
C GLU A 3 -3.77 4.27 8.89
N LYS A 4 -3.53 3.06 8.36
CA LYS A 4 -2.53 2.15 8.90
C LYS A 4 -1.16 2.53 8.33
N ILE A 5 -0.34 3.16 9.17
CA ILE A 5 1.05 3.47 8.85
C ILE A 5 1.86 2.17 8.85
N LEU A 6 2.55 1.91 7.74
CA LEU A 6 3.48 0.80 7.57
C LEU A 6 4.90 1.30 7.84
N THR A 7 5.49 0.76 8.91
CA THR A 7 6.88 1.04 9.28
C THR A 7 7.86 0.29 8.37
N PHE A 8 9.12 0.72 8.39
CA PHE A 8 10.20 0.11 7.64
C PHE A 8 10.29 -1.42 7.84
N ALA A 9 10.14 -1.90 9.08
CA ALA A 9 10.18 -3.32 9.41
C ALA A 9 9.04 -4.12 8.75
N ALA A 10 7.85 -3.53 8.62
CA ALA A 10 6.73 -4.14 7.91
C ALA A 10 7.03 -4.22 6.40
N LEU A 11 7.59 -3.17 5.82
CA LEU A 11 8.00 -3.15 4.41
C LEU A 11 9.09 -4.18 4.11
N GLN A 12 10.04 -4.39 5.02
CA GLN A 12 11.07 -5.43 4.88
C GLN A 12 10.46 -6.84 4.79
N ARG A 13 9.49 -7.15 5.67
CA ARG A 13 8.78 -8.45 5.64
C ARG A 13 7.97 -8.65 4.36
N MET A 14 7.36 -7.59 3.84
CA MET A 14 6.61 -7.63 2.58
C MET A 14 7.53 -7.78 1.36
N CYS A 15 8.63 -7.03 1.33
CA CYS A 15 9.63 -7.08 0.27
C CYS A 15 10.34 -8.43 0.20
N ARG A 16 10.59 -9.07 1.35
CA ARG A 16 11.22 -10.39 1.41
C ARG A 16 10.62 -11.19 2.58
N PRO A 17 9.57 -11.98 2.35
CA PRO A 17 8.92 -12.76 3.40
C PRO A 17 9.78 -13.93 3.90
N THR A 18 10.73 -14.39 3.07
CA THR A 18 11.61 -15.51 3.41
C THR A 18 13.07 -15.13 3.15
N GLY A 19 13.87 -15.07 4.22
CA GLY A 19 15.31 -14.80 4.16
C GLY A 19 15.76 -13.56 4.96
N PRO A 20 17.02 -13.13 4.79
CA PRO A 20 17.59 -12.02 5.57
C PRO A 20 16.88 -10.69 5.25
N ALA A 21 16.68 -9.88 6.29
CA ALA A 21 16.01 -8.58 6.18
C ALA A 21 16.72 -7.70 5.14
N PRO A 22 16.03 -7.30 4.05
CA PRO A 22 16.65 -6.52 2.98
C PRO A 22 17.09 -5.15 3.49
N ARG A 23 18.22 -4.65 3.00
CA ARG A 23 18.71 -3.29 3.32
C ARG A 23 17.68 -2.24 2.90
N ALA A 24 17.72 -1.07 3.54
CA ALA A 24 16.84 0.05 3.21
C ALA A 24 16.85 0.41 1.71
N SER A 25 18.03 0.41 1.08
CA SER A 25 18.16 0.66 -0.36
C SER A 25 17.42 -0.37 -1.23
N THR A 26 17.36 -1.64 -0.80
CA THR A 26 16.61 -2.69 -1.51
C THR A 26 15.12 -2.48 -1.38
N VAL A 27 14.65 -2.10 -0.18
CA VAL A 27 13.23 -1.79 0.07
C VAL A 27 12.80 -0.55 -0.70
N VAL A 28 13.64 0.49 -0.77
CA VAL A 28 13.40 1.69 -1.57
C VAL A 28 13.29 1.34 -3.06
N ARG A 29 14.26 0.60 -3.60
CA ARG A 29 14.21 0.15 -5.00
C ARG A 29 12.98 -0.71 -5.30
N TRP A 30 12.58 -1.55 -4.35
CA TRP A 30 11.34 -2.33 -4.48
C TRP A 30 10.12 -1.41 -4.50
N ALA A 31 10.05 -0.44 -3.58
CA ALA A 31 8.97 0.54 -3.52
C ALA A 31 8.87 1.36 -4.82
N GLU A 32 10.00 1.80 -5.36
CA GLU A 32 10.05 2.50 -6.65
C GLU A 32 9.55 1.64 -7.81
N ARG A 33 9.95 0.36 -7.87
CA ARG A 33 9.47 -0.58 -8.90
C ARG A 33 7.98 -0.84 -8.83
N GLN A 34 7.41 -0.81 -7.63
CA GLN A 34 5.98 -0.97 -7.41
C GLN A 34 5.22 0.35 -7.48
N HIS A 35 5.90 1.49 -7.69
CA HIS A 35 5.33 2.84 -7.64
C HIS A 35 4.66 3.20 -6.29
N ILE A 36 5.15 2.62 -5.18
CA ILE A 36 4.66 2.90 -3.83
C ILE A 36 5.13 4.26 -3.37
N ARG A 37 4.20 5.14 -2.97
CA ARG A 37 4.58 6.42 -2.35
C ARG A 37 5.12 6.18 -0.95
N TYR A 38 6.33 6.68 -0.67
CA TYR A 38 6.96 6.56 0.64
C TYR A 38 7.47 7.93 1.13
N LYS A 39 7.68 8.04 2.44
CA LYS A 39 8.35 9.17 3.08
C LYS A 39 9.52 8.67 3.92
N TYR A 40 10.53 9.52 4.09
CA TYR A 40 11.67 9.22 4.96
C TYR A 40 11.34 9.54 6.41
N ASP A 41 11.78 8.67 7.31
CA ASP A 41 11.57 8.80 8.75
C ASP A 41 12.68 9.60 9.47
N GLY A 42 13.65 10.14 8.72
CA GLY A 42 14.81 10.86 9.28
C GLY A 42 15.88 9.97 9.93
N GLN A 43 15.54 8.75 10.33
CA GLN A 43 16.46 7.73 10.89
C GLN A 43 17.10 6.82 9.82
N GLY A 44 16.96 7.14 8.53
CA GLY A 44 17.44 6.31 7.41
C GLY A 44 16.48 5.19 6.99
N GLY A 45 15.31 5.10 7.61
CA GLY A 45 14.20 4.25 7.19
C GLY A 45 13.19 5.00 6.31
N ILE A 46 12.34 4.23 5.62
CA ILE A 46 11.16 4.74 4.93
C ILE A 46 9.89 4.22 5.60
N TRP A 47 8.84 5.02 5.57
CA TRP A 47 7.51 4.63 5.96
C TRP A 47 6.52 4.95 4.83
N THR A 48 5.45 4.18 4.78
CA THR A 48 4.35 4.37 3.82
C THR A 48 3.03 4.12 4.52
N THR A 49 1.91 4.39 3.85
CA THR A 49 0.58 4.02 4.33
C THR A 49 0.08 2.79 3.60
N MET A 50 -0.78 2.01 4.25
CA MET A 50 -1.40 0.85 3.61
C MET A 50 -2.21 1.25 2.37
N GLU A 51 -2.80 2.44 2.35
CA GLU A 51 -3.49 2.99 1.17
C GLU A 51 -2.53 3.29 0.02
N ALA A 52 -1.39 3.93 0.30
CA ALA A 52 -0.37 4.20 -0.73
C ALA A 52 0.22 2.90 -1.30
N LEU A 53 0.39 1.88 -0.45
CA LEU A 53 0.80 0.54 -0.89
C LEU A 53 -0.27 -0.12 -1.78
N ASN A 54 -1.53 -0.14 -1.33
CA ASN A 54 -2.63 -0.77 -2.07
C ASN A 54 -2.85 -0.09 -3.43
N ALA A 55 -2.84 1.25 -3.46
CA ALA A 55 -2.96 2.03 -4.68
C ALA A 55 -1.83 1.71 -5.68
N ALA A 56 -0.61 1.50 -5.18
CA ALA A 56 0.55 1.18 -6.00
C ALA A 56 0.51 -0.25 -6.57
N LEU A 57 -0.05 -1.21 -5.82
CA LEU A 57 -0.25 -2.58 -6.28
C LEU A 57 -1.40 -2.74 -7.27
N GLY A 58 -2.13 -1.66 -7.60
CA GLY A 58 -3.33 -1.72 -8.43
C GLY A 58 -4.47 -2.51 -7.76
N VAL A 59 -4.30 -2.88 -6.48
CA VAL A 59 -5.39 -3.32 -5.63
C VAL A 59 -6.13 -2.04 -5.31
N SER A 60 -7.04 -1.70 -6.20
CA SER A 60 -8.07 -0.72 -5.94
C SER A 60 -8.76 -1.15 -4.64
N ALA A 61 -8.28 -0.65 -3.51
CA ALA A 61 -9.15 0.11 -2.65
C ALA A 61 -9.70 1.24 -3.53
N ARG A 62 -10.57 0.88 -4.49
CA ARG A 62 -11.64 1.75 -4.89
C ARG A 62 -12.22 2.05 -3.52
N PRO A 63 -12.14 3.29 -3.00
CA PRO A 63 -13.12 3.64 -2.01
C PRO A 63 -14.40 3.28 -2.73
N VAL A 64 -15.07 2.21 -2.29
CA VAL A 64 -16.47 2.05 -2.56
C VAL A 64 -17.02 3.34 -2.02
N SER A 65 -17.15 4.31 -2.92
CA SER A 65 -17.88 5.51 -2.65
C SER A 65 -19.17 4.93 -2.13
N ALA A 66 -19.53 5.23 -0.89
CA ALA A 66 -20.72 4.67 -0.26
C ALA A 66 -22.04 5.04 -0.99
N ASN A 67 -21.92 5.57 -2.22
CA ASN A 67 -22.95 5.92 -3.18
C ASN A 67 -22.98 4.99 -4.42
N ASP A 68 -22.12 3.97 -4.53
CA ASP A 68 -22.36 2.84 -5.46
C ASP A 68 -23.46 1.94 -4.85
N GLU A 69 -24.63 2.52 -4.58
CA GLU A 69 -25.83 1.74 -4.31
C GLU A 69 -26.21 0.99 -5.60
N PRO A 70 -26.52 -0.31 -5.55
CA PRO A 70 -27.04 -1.00 -6.72
C PRO A 70 -28.36 -0.33 -7.10
N ARG A 71 -28.40 0.32 -8.27
CA ARG A 71 -29.63 0.87 -8.82
C ARG A 71 -30.60 -0.29 -9.02
N ILE A 72 -31.58 -0.41 -8.13
CA ILE A 72 -32.66 -1.39 -8.18
C ILE A 72 -33.46 -1.29 -9.50
N GLU A 73 -33.33 -0.17 -10.24
CA GLU A 73 -33.97 0.10 -11.54
C GLU A 73 -33.61 -0.90 -12.66
N ASP A 74 -32.44 -1.55 -12.65
CA ASP A 74 -32.05 -2.51 -13.70
C ASP A 74 -32.56 -3.95 -13.46
N MET A 75 -33.22 -4.21 -12.31
CA MET A 75 -33.69 -5.56 -11.95
C MET A 75 -35.17 -5.83 -12.31
N ILE A 76 -35.86 -4.86 -12.92
CA ILE A 76 -37.30 -4.91 -13.22
C ILE A 76 -37.62 -4.52 -14.68
N ALA A 77 -36.72 -4.81 -15.62
CA ALA A 77 -36.97 -4.65 -17.07
C ALA A 77 -37.02 -6.00 -17.78
#